data_AF-A0A2N8HF13-F1
#
_entry.id   AF-A0A2N8HF13-F1
#
_cell.length_a   1.000
_cell.length_b   1.000
_cell.length_c   1.000
_cell.angle_alpha   90.00
_cell.angle_beta   90.00
_cell.angle_gamma   90.00
#
_symmetry.space_group_name_H-M   'P 1'
#
loop_
_entity.id
_entity.type
_entity.pdbx_description
1 polymer ?
#
loop_
_entity_poly.entity_id
_entity_poly.type
_entity_poly.pdbx_seq_one_letter_code
_entity_poly.pdbx_strand_id
1 'polypeptide(L)'
;MNTPNSLPVSGSPAVSADSSAGALRCVFLLTSGEALVAERELECQGYAVEGYPCTQDVSPLRDCVPVKELDFFMPGWRDFNTPYVRSLRSSYARMLMDPRWEGDDFIIFGESDAAPVTEAAVLRKALEREMVEHPETDVFRLHHHVALAAGEKPGRPEQFLFSPYQTASRTKAALYVWGMHALVIPAASRAKVAKVFLDNLLPIDNAMEMAASRGELKVRVADYNHFYQQHCLHPDGRTVSCAWRKERPEAAPVAPQKAAGAAVTEECAREESGKALPALPVWSGVRRGVCTLARQEDSPEGLRDWITGQLKAGAAVVAVFVPEGGMTRGAEAGSGQTEGEMRAYLYDVAQRYGRERVWIRLWRPLPLRGRDLAAMLEDRMKREDEGLEECVFLERG
;
A
#
# COMPACT_ATOMS: atom_id res chain seq x y z
N MET A 1 28.13 82.62 15.53
CA MET A 1 28.34 82.17 14.14
C MET A 1 27.83 80.75 14.04
N ASN A 2 26.80 80.57 13.19
CA ASN A 2 26.20 79.37 12.58
C ASN A 2 25.62 78.23 13.43
N THR A 3 24.29 78.28 13.60
CA THR A 3 23.31 77.17 13.45
C THR A 3 22.83 77.10 11.98
N PRO A 4 21.92 76.19 11.55
CA PRO A 4 21.67 74.75 11.84
C PRO A 4 21.46 73.95 10.50
N ASN A 5 20.74 72.80 10.52
CA ASN A 5 20.14 71.99 9.42
C ASN A 5 20.86 70.66 9.10
N SER A 6 20.22 69.50 8.86
CA SER A 6 18.81 69.04 8.84
C SER A 6 18.83 67.50 8.80
N LEU A 7 17.79 66.84 9.33
CA LEU A 7 17.44 65.46 8.95
C LEU A 7 16.92 65.42 7.50
N PRO A 8 16.99 64.26 6.85
CA PRO A 8 15.75 63.68 6.36
C PRO A 8 15.59 62.19 6.71
N VAL A 9 14.31 61.83 6.77
CA VAL A 9 13.68 60.51 6.86
C VAL A 9 13.94 59.69 5.59
N SER A 10 13.94 58.36 5.73
CA SER A 10 13.33 57.37 4.82
C SER A 10 14.27 56.26 4.34
N GLY A 11 13.78 55.03 4.45
CA GLY A 11 14.33 53.87 3.74
C GLY A 11 14.37 52.62 4.58
N SER A 12 13.20 52.01 4.87
CA SER A 12 13.16 50.57 5.11
C SER A 12 13.74 49.85 3.89
N PRO A 13 14.72 48.96 4.03
CA PRO A 13 14.79 47.77 3.21
C PRO A 13 13.93 46.72 3.93
N ALA A 14 12.75 46.46 3.42
CA ALA A 14 12.57 45.29 2.57
C ALA A 14 12.90 44.01 3.34
N VAL A 15 11.82 43.41 3.84
CA VAL A 15 11.63 41.98 4.09
C VAL A 15 12.66 41.16 3.31
N SER A 16 13.77 40.85 3.95
CA SER A 16 14.58 39.71 3.56
C SER A 16 14.00 38.59 4.39
N ALA A 17 12.98 37.94 3.83
CA ALA A 17 12.50 36.68 4.37
C ALA A 17 13.74 35.79 4.48
N ASP A 18 14.10 35.44 5.72
CA ASP A 18 15.14 34.46 6.00
C ASP A 18 14.77 33.18 5.26
N SER A 19 15.36 33.00 4.09
CA SER A 19 15.18 31.84 3.22
C SER A 19 16.09 30.71 3.71
N SER A 20 16.05 30.42 5.01
CA SER A 20 16.71 29.27 5.63
C SER A 20 15.82 28.52 6.63
N ALA A 21 14.49 28.68 6.54
CA ALA A 21 13.60 27.63 7.00
C ALA A 21 13.82 26.41 6.09
N GLY A 22 14.70 25.49 6.51
CA GLY A 22 15.08 24.31 5.73
C GLY A 22 13.84 23.58 5.20
N ALA A 23 13.89 23.18 3.92
CA ALA A 23 12.87 22.35 3.31
C ALA A 23 12.57 21.14 4.21
N LEU A 24 11.28 20.81 4.40
CA LEU A 24 10.87 19.68 5.21
C LEU A 24 11.41 18.39 4.56
N ARG A 25 12.18 17.61 5.31
CA ARG A 25 12.83 16.41 4.79
C ARG A 25 11.90 15.20 4.89
N CYS A 26 11.84 14.42 3.82
CA CYS A 26 11.21 13.11 3.76
C CYS A 26 12.30 12.03 3.68
N VAL A 27 12.36 11.15 4.67
CA VAL A 27 13.26 10.00 4.70
C VAL A 27 12.40 8.74 4.63
N PHE A 28 12.41 8.08 3.47
CA PHE A 28 11.50 6.99 3.18
C PHE A 28 12.23 5.68 3.01
N LEU A 29 11.75 4.64 3.69
CA LEU A 29 12.25 3.30 3.52
C LEU A 29 12.12 2.86 2.06
N LEU A 30 13.22 2.36 1.53
CA LEU A 30 13.38 1.94 0.15
C LEU A 30 13.96 0.53 0.13
N THR A 31 13.17 -0.44 -0.33
CA THR A 31 13.67 -1.80 -0.54
C THR A 31 14.52 -1.84 -1.80
N SER A 32 15.52 -2.72 -1.83
CA SER A 32 16.37 -2.90 -3.02
C SER A 32 15.52 -3.19 -4.27
N GLY A 33 15.62 -2.31 -5.27
CA GLY A 33 14.88 -2.42 -6.53
C GLY A 33 13.55 -1.67 -6.55
N GLU A 34 13.14 -1.05 -5.44
CA GLU A 34 12.02 -0.11 -5.41
C GLU A 34 12.47 1.28 -5.85
N ALA A 35 11.51 2.08 -6.31
CA ALA A 35 11.68 3.49 -6.64
C ALA A 35 10.83 4.34 -5.69
N LEU A 36 11.27 5.57 -5.43
CA LEU A 36 10.48 6.58 -4.75
C LEU A 36 9.43 7.12 -5.74
N VAL A 37 8.24 6.52 -5.75
CA VAL A 37 7.24 6.75 -6.81
C VAL A 37 6.81 8.21 -6.88
N ALA A 38 6.73 8.87 -5.72
CA ALA A 38 6.29 10.25 -5.58
C ALA A 38 7.43 11.28 -5.50
N GLU A 39 8.68 10.90 -5.78
CA GLU A 39 9.86 11.78 -5.61
C GLU A 39 9.67 13.15 -6.29
N ARG A 40 9.29 13.16 -7.56
CA ARG A 40 9.05 14.40 -8.31
C ARG A 40 7.90 15.23 -7.74
N GLU A 41 6.84 14.57 -7.25
CA GLU A 41 5.68 15.26 -6.66
C GLU A 41 6.06 15.94 -5.35
N LEU A 42 6.88 15.28 -4.53
CA LEU A 42 7.49 15.83 -3.31
C LEU A 42 8.38 17.03 -3.60
N GLU A 43 9.31 16.90 -4.55
CA GLU A 43 10.18 18.01 -4.94
C GLU A 43 9.38 19.22 -5.44
N CYS A 44 8.36 18.99 -6.27
CA CYS A 44 7.46 20.05 -6.75
C CYS A 44 6.68 20.74 -5.62
N GLN A 45 6.46 20.07 -4.49
CA GLN A 45 5.82 20.64 -3.30
C GLN A 45 6.82 21.18 -2.26
N GLY A 46 8.11 21.23 -2.60
CA GLY A 46 9.17 21.83 -1.79
C GLY A 46 9.74 20.93 -0.69
N TYR A 47 9.53 19.61 -0.78
CA TYR A 47 10.13 18.63 0.13
C TYR A 47 11.54 18.27 -0.34
N ALA A 48 12.44 18.00 0.62
CA ALA A 48 13.72 17.35 0.34
C ALA A 48 13.55 15.84 0.56
N VAL A 49 13.76 15.01 -0.46
CA VAL A 49 13.47 13.57 -0.37
C VAL A 49 14.77 12.76 -0.34
N GLU A 50 14.81 11.75 0.52
CA GLU A 50 15.91 10.79 0.58
C GLU A 50 15.36 9.37 0.81
N GLY A 51 15.86 8.41 0.04
CA GLY A 51 15.60 6.98 0.26
C GLY A 51 16.52 6.40 1.34
N TYR A 52 15.95 5.64 2.26
CA TYR A 52 16.67 4.94 3.32
C TYR A 52 16.63 3.43 3.08
N PRO A 53 17.77 2.74 2.99
CA PRO A 53 17.78 1.32 2.65
C PRO A 53 17.15 0.46 3.77
N CYS A 54 16.21 -0.40 3.38
CA CYS A 54 15.67 -1.42 4.28
C CYS A 54 16.76 -2.44 4.69
N THR A 55 16.66 -2.98 5.91
CA THR A 55 17.54 -4.04 6.41
C THR A 55 16.81 -5.37 6.55
N GLN A 56 17.52 -6.46 6.23
CA GLN A 56 17.08 -7.83 6.53
C GLN A 56 17.50 -8.29 7.93
N ASP A 57 18.37 -7.53 8.60
CA ASP A 57 18.80 -7.84 9.95
C ASP A 57 17.65 -7.58 10.94
N VAL A 58 17.10 -8.67 11.46
CA VAL A 58 16.03 -8.68 12.47
C VAL A 58 16.56 -9.06 13.85
N SER A 59 17.88 -9.18 14.04
CA SER A 59 18.48 -9.47 15.34
C SER A 59 18.18 -8.43 16.44
N PRO A 60 17.91 -7.13 16.14
CA PRO A 60 17.54 -6.16 17.17
C PRO A 60 16.11 -6.34 17.71
N LEU A 61 15.26 -7.15 17.07
CA LEU A 61 13.89 -7.36 17.52
C LEU A 61 13.88 -8.16 18.83
N ARG A 62 13.29 -7.57 19.87
CA ARG A 62 13.20 -8.18 21.21
C ARG A 62 11.89 -8.92 21.42
N ASP A 63 10.83 -8.54 20.70
CA ASP A 63 9.55 -9.25 20.66
C ASP A 63 9.03 -9.60 22.08
N CYS A 64 9.05 -8.62 22.99
CA CYS A 64 8.84 -8.82 24.44
C CYS A 64 7.42 -8.57 24.93
N VAL A 65 6.50 -8.12 24.06
CA VAL A 65 5.09 -7.91 24.43
C VAL A 65 4.40 -9.25 24.73
N PRO A 66 3.68 -9.39 25.86
CA PRO A 66 2.97 -10.62 26.20
C PRO A 66 1.90 -11.00 25.18
N VAL A 67 1.82 -12.29 24.83
CA VAL A 67 0.89 -12.83 23.84
C VAL A 67 -0.57 -12.46 24.12
N LYS A 68 -1.00 -12.47 25.39
CA LYS A 68 -2.37 -12.08 25.78
C LYS A 68 -2.72 -10.65 25.38
N GLU A 69 -1.74 -9.76 25.38
CA GLU A 69 -1.93 -8.36 25.00
C GLU A 69 -1.98 -8.24 23.48
N LEU A 70 -1.11 -8.95 22.76
CA LEU A 70 -1.18 -9.03 21.30
C LEU A 70 -2.53 -9.56 20.83
N ASP A 71 -3.04 -10.62 21.46
CA ASP A 71 -4.36 -11.20 21.14
C ASP A 71 -5.52 -10.22 21.46
N PHE A 72 -5.35 -9.31 22.42
CA PHE A 72 -6.33 -8.26 22.72
C PHE A 72 -6.38 -7.18 21.63
N PHE A 73 -5.21 -6.66 21.23
CA PHE A 73 -5.11 -5.57 20.24
C PHE A 73 -5.29 -6.04 18.80
N MET A 74 -4.79 -7.23 18.45
CA MET A 74 -4.87 -7.77 17.10
C MET A 74 -5.06 -9.29 17.14
N PRO A 75 -6.30 -9.79 17.28
CA PRO A 75 -6.59 -11.20 17.11
C PRO A 75 -6.07 -11.70 15.76
N GLY A 76 -5.28 -12.78 15.76
CA GLY A 76 -4.66 -13.29 14.53
C GLY A 76 -3.35 -12.60 14.13
N TRP A 77 -2.74 -11.79 14.99
CA TRP A 77 -1.45 -11.13 14.73
C TRP A 77 -0.34 -12.04 14.20
N ARG A 78 -0.40 -13.35 14.48
CA ARG A 78 0.55 -14.36 14.00
C ARG A 78 0.60 -14.41 12.47
N ASP A 79 -0.53 -14.23 11.79
CA ASP A 79 -0.62 -14.23 10.33
C ASP A 79 0.04 -13.00 9.69
N PHE A 80 0.18 -11.93 10.49
CA PHE A 80 0.73 -10.64 10.12
C PHE A 80 2.19 -10.45 10.57
N ASN A 81 2.73 -11.29 11.45
CA ASN A 81 4.15 -11.30 11.83
C ASN A 81 5.00 -11.99 10.74
N THR A 82 4.97 -11.46 9.53
CA THR A 82 5.70 -11.98 8.37
C THR A 82 7.17 -11.52 8.40
N PRO A 83 8.08 -12.16 7.64
CA PRO A 83 9.45 -11.68 7.47
C PRO A 83 9.52 -10.21 7.01
N TYR A 84 8.59 -9.77 6.16
CA TYR A 84 8.46 -8.38 5.75
C TYR A 84 8.18 -7.46 6.94
N VAL A 85 7.16 -7.77 7.75
CA VAL A 85 6.83 -6.94 8.92
C VAL A 85 7.99 -6.88 9.93
N ARG A 86 8.70 -7.98 10.14
CA ARG A 86 9.90 -8.02 11.00
C ARG A 86 11.01 -7.11 10.46
N SER A 87 11.31 -7.21 9.17
CA SER A 87 12.28 -6.34 8.50
C SER A 87 11.86 -4.87 8.52
N LEU A 88 10.58 -4.57 8.30
CA LEU A 88 10.04 -3.22 8.34
C LEU A 88 10.22 -2.58 9.72
N ARG A 89 9.88 -3.30 10.80
CA ARG A 89 10.09 -2.85 12.19
C ARG A 89 11.56 -2.53 12.47
N SER A 90 12.46 -3.44 12.08
CA SER A 90 13.90 -3.24 12.25
C SER A 90 14.43 -2.06 11.43
N SER A 91 13.97 -1.93 10.18
CA SER A 91 14.36 -0.86 9.25
C SER A 91 13.90 0.50 9.75
N TYR A 92 12.65 0.62 10.20
CA TYR A 92 12.14 1.86 10.80
C TYR A 92 12.92 2.23 12.06
N ALA A 93 13.14 1.29 12.98
CA ALA A 93 13.91 1.55 14.19
C ALA A 93 15.34 2.03 13.86
N ARG A 94 16.00 1.41 12.88
CA ARG A 94 17.33 1.83 12.41
C ARG A 94 17.29 3.23 11.78
N MET A 95 16.30 3.50 10.92
CA MET A 95 16.11 4.79 10.28
C MET A 95 15.89 5.91 11.30
N LEU A 96 15.05 5.70 12.32
CA LEU A 96 14.81 6.67 13.38
C LEU A 96 16.04 6.94 14.26
N MET A 97 16.91 5.94 14.42
CA MET A 97 18.09 6.01 15.26
C MET A 97 19.36 6.39 14.50
N ASP A 98 19.26 6.75 13.22
CA ASP A 98 20.42 7.15 12.42
C ASP A 98 20.92 8.55 12.88
N PRO A 99 22.21 8.67 13.27
CA PRO A 99 22.76 9.93 13.80
C PRO A 99 22.69 11.11 12.82
N ARG A 100 22.52 10.87 11.51
CA ARG A 100 22.38 11.94 10.50
C ARG A 100 21.16 12.84 10.74
N TRP A 101 20.21 12.37 11.53
CA TRP A 101 18.96 13.07 11.82
C TRP A 101 19.01 13.86 13.13
N GLU A 102 20.08 13.73 13.92
CA GLU A 102 20.19 14.41 15.22
C GLU A 102 19.98 15.92 15.09
N GLY A 103 19.13 16.47 15.96
CA GLY A 103 18.87 17.91 16.04
C GLY A 103 17.84 18.49 15.07
N ASP A 104 17.27 17.67 14.17
CA ASP A 104 16.13 18.09 13.34
C ASP A 104 14.85 17.45 13.88
N ASP A 105 13.88 18.25 14.35
CA ASP A 105 12.61 17.73 14.86
C ASP A 105 11.57 17.46 13.76
N PHE A 106 11.78 17.96 12.54
CA PHE A 106 10.78 18.04 11.47
C PHE A 106 11.15 17.18 10.26
N ILE A 107 11.49 15.92 10.52
CA ILE A 107 11.69 14.91 9.47
C ILE A 107 10.42 14.05 9.36
N ILE A 108 9.93 13.90 8.13
CA ILE A 108 8.90 12.90 7.79
C ILE A 108 9.59 11.57 7.53
N PHE A 109 9.28 10.58 8.36
CA PHE A 109 9.64 9.19 8.18
C PHE A 109 8.47 8.42 7.55
N GLY A 110 8.77 7.55 6.60
CA GLY A 110 7.76 6.93 5.76
C GLY A 110 8.24 5.71 4.99
N GLU A 111 7.40 5.25 4.08
CA GLU A 111 7.71 4.24 3.06
C GLU A 111 7.74 4.90 1.67
N SER A 112 8.34 4.24 0.68
CA SER A 112 8.61 4.81 -0.65
C SER A 112 7.38 5.18 -1.48
N ASP A 113 6.18 4.83 -1.02
CA ASP A 113 4.89 5.08 -1.67
C ASP A 113 4.14 6.28 -1.09
N ALA A 114 4.75 7.00 -0.15
CA ALA A 114 4.18 8.21 0.43
C ALA A 114 4.25 9.40 -0.52
N ALA A 115 3.10 10.06 -0.74
CA ALA A 115 2.96 11.20 -1.61
C ALA A 115 2.27 12.38 -0.91
N PRO A 116 2.66 13.64 -1.21
CA PRO A 116 2.17 14.81 -0.50
C PRO A 116 0.88 15.36 -1.11
N VAL A 117 -0.03 15.82 -0.27
CA VAL A 117 -1.15 16.69 -0.68
C VAL A 117 -0.84 18.16 -0.38
N THR A 118 -0.05 18.41 0.65
CA THR A 118 0.20 19.75 1.21
C THR A 118 1.63 20.20 0.96
N GLU A 119 1.81 21.48 0.65
CA GLU A 119 3.14 22.07 0.40
C GLU A 119 4.00 22.10 1.68
N ALA A 120 5.30 21.80 1.52
CA ALA A 120 6.23 21.58 2.63
C ALA A 120 6.32 22.79 3.59
N ALA A 121 6.40 24.00 3.06
CA ALA A 121 6.50 25.22 3.87
C ALA A 121 5.23 25.48 4.71
N VAL A 122 4.05 25.11 4.19
CA VAL A 122 2.78 25.27 4.89
C VAL A 122 2.66 24.21 5.99
N LEU A 123 2.98 22.96 5.66
CA LEU A 123 2.96 21.87 6.64
C LEU A 123 3.98 22.10 7.76
N ARG A 124 5.18 22.58 7.44
CA ARG A 124 6.22 22.92 8.43
C ARG A 124 5.72 23.93 9.46
N LYS A 125 5.08 25.02 9.02
CA LYS A 125 4.50 26.02 9.92
C LYS A 125 3.41 25.44 10.83
N ALA A 126 2.58 24.54 10.31
CA ALA A 126 1.55 23.88 11.09
C ALA A 126 2.17 22.97 12.18
N LEU A 127 3.18 22.18 11.82
CA LEU A 127 3.92 21.32 12.74
C LEU A 127 4.68 22.12 13.81
N GLU A 128 5.32 23.23 13.43
CA GLU A 128 6.01 24.10 14.37
C GLU A 128 5.06 24.67 15.43
N ARG A 129 3.89 25.16 15.01
CA ARG A 129 2.84 25.62 15.92
C ARG A 129 2.38 24.48 16.84
N GLU A 130 2.07 23.31 16.26
CA GLU A 130 1.57 22.17 17.02
C GLU A 130 2.59 21.68 18.05
N MET A 131 3.88 21.67 17.71
CA MET A 131 4.95 21.27 18.63
C MET A 131 5.15 22.27 19.78
N VAL A 132 4.92 23.57 19.54
CA VAL A 132 4.92 24.59 20.60
C VAL A 132 3.72 24.44 21.53
N GLU A 133 2.54 24.17 20.98
CA GLU A 133 1.30 24.01 21.76
C GLU A 133 1.23 22.67 22.50
N HIS A 134 1.81 21.62 21.93
CA HIS A 134 1.80 20.24 22.43
C HIS A 134 3.21 19.62 22.45
N PRO A 135 4.14 20.16 23.27
CA PRO A 135 5.53 19.70 23.34
C PRO A 135 5.67 18.27 23.86
N GLU A 136 4.61 17.70 24.45
CA GLU A 136 4.56 16.32 24.89
C GLU A 136 4.39 15.30 23.76
N THR A 137 4.13 15.74 22.54
CA THR A 137 3.83 14.86 21.41
C THR A 137 5.06 14.03 21.01
N ASP A 138 4.90 12.71 20.98
CA ASP A 138 5.95 11.78 20.54
C ASP A 138 5.92 11.56 19.02
N VAL A 139 4.72 11.62 18.41
CA VAL A 139 4.51 11.32 16.99
C VAL A 139 3.39 12.21 16.43
N PHE A 140 3.66 12.88 15.31
CA PHE A 140 2.64 13.47 14.46
C PHE A 140 2.37 12.55 13.27
N ARG A 141 1.16 12.00 13.20
CA ARG A 141 0.70 11.23 12.04
C ARG A 141 0.06 12.18 11.03
N LEU A 142 0.62 12.24 9.82
CA LEU A 142 0.23 13.25 8.81
C LEU A 142 -1.04 12.89 8.01
N HIS A 143 -1.78 11.89 8.46
CA HIS A 143 -2.99 11.39 7.81
C HIS A 143 -3.91 10.74 8.83
N HIS A 144 -5.21 10.81 8.58
CA HIS A 144 -6.25 10.24 9.42
C HIS A 144 -6.71 8.84 8.97
N HIS A 145 -6.74 8.61 7.65
CA HIS A 145 -7.22 7.37 7.03
C HIS A 145 -6.43 7.07 5.75
N VAL A 146 -6.51 5.84 5.26
CA VAL A 146 -5.90 5.45 3.98
C VAL A 146 -6.51 6.28 2.85
N ALA A 147 -5.65 6.95 2.09
CA ALA A 147 -6.00 7.56 0.81
C ALA A 147 -5.05 7.01 -0.27
N LEU A 148 -5.60 6.58 -1.40
CA LEU A 148 -4.84 5.99 -2.52
C LEU A 148 -4.64 6.94 -3.70
N ALA A 149 -5.07 8.19 -3.54
CA ALA A 149 -4.96 9.24 -4.53
C ALA A 149 -4.89 10.60 -3.82
N ALA A 150 -4.37 11.60 -4.53
CA ALA A 150 -4.35 12.96 -4.03
C ALA A 150 -5.78 13.46 -3.74
N GLY A 151 -5.99 13.98 -2.54
CA GLY A 151 -7.18 14.74 -2.18
C GLY A 151 -7.11 16.19 -2.69
N GLU A 152 -8.11 16.99 -2.32
CA GLU A 152 -8.05 18.43 -2.53
C GLU A 152 -6.89 19.06 -1.73
N LYS A 153 -6.38 20.22 -2.13
CA LYS A 153 -5.42 20.93 -1.28
C LYS A 153 -6.14 21.52 -0.06
N PRO A 154 -5.56 21.47 1.16
CA PRO A 154 -6.18 22.13 2.31
C PRO A 154 -6.25 23.64 2.07
N GLY A 155 -7.46 24.19 2.20
CA GLY A 155 -7.76 25.60 1.96
C GLY A 155 -8.21 26.36 3.21
N ARG A 156 -8.45 25.66 4.33
CA ARG A 156 -8.94 26.25 5.57
C ARG A 156 -8.00 25.99 6.76
N PRO A 157 -7.89 26.92 7.72
CA PRO A 157 -6.97 26.77 8.86
C PRO A 157 -7.20 25.51 9.71
N GLU A 158 -8.46 25.04 9.81
CA GLU A 158 -8.82 23.87 10.62
C GLU A 158 -8.24 22.58 10.04
N GLN A 159 -7.97 22.55 8.73
CA GLN A 159 -7.37 21.39 8.05
C GLN A 159 -5.86 21.24 8.35
N PHE A 160 -5.27 22.13 9.14
CA PHE A 160 -3.88 22.05 9.59
C PHE A 160 -3.76 21.79 11.10
N LEU A 161 -4.86 21.35 11.73
CA LEU A 161 -4.89 20.98 13.13
C LEU A 161 -4.61 19.49 13.29
N PHE A 162 -4.05 19.15 14.46
CA PHE A 162 -3.86 17.76 14.86
C PHE A 162 -4.68 17.50 16.12
N SER A 163 -5.35 16.35 16.16
CA SER A 163 -6.11 15.89 17.31
C SER A 163 -5.37 14.77 18.04
N PRO A 164 -5.54 14.62 19.37
CA PRO A 164 -5.04 13.45 20.09
C PRO A 164 -5.52 12.16 19.45
N TYR A 165 -4.62 11.18 19.30
CA TYR A 165 -4.98 9.90 18.71
C TYR A 165 -5.91 9.13 19.64
N GLN A 166 -7.19 9.05 19.26
CA GLN A 166 -8.19 8.32 20.02
C GLN A 166 -8.14 6.84 19.64
N THR A 167 -7.52 6.02 20.48
CA THR A 167 -7.60 4.56 20.37
C THR A 167 -8.97 4.12 20.92
N ALA A 168 -9.96 3.85 20.07
CA ALA A 168 -11.25 3.39 20.56
C ALA A 168 -11.12 2.07 21.32
N SER A 169 -11.93 1.83 22.35
CA SER A 169 -11.98 0.57 23.12
C SER A 169 -12.50 -0.64 22.32
N ARG A 170 -12.60 -0.53 20.98
CA ARG A 170 -12.98 -1.58 20.02
C ARG A 170 -12.48 -1.19 18.63
N THR A 171 -11.31 -1.68 18.21
CA THR A 171 -10.87 -1.64 16.81
C THR A 171 -10.66 -3.07 16.30
N LYS A 172 -11.75 -3.84 16.25
CA LYS A 172 -11.82 -5.02 15.37
C LYS A 172 -11.66 -4.52 13.94
N ALA A 173 -10.51 -4.78 13.30
CA ALA A 173 -10.31 -4.55 11.87
C ALA A 173 -10.78 -3.17 11.37
N ALA A 174 -10.53 -2.12 12.16
CA ALA A 174 -10.96 -0.79 11.76
C ALA A 174 -10.06 -0.33 10.59
N LEU A 175 -10.67 0.21 9.53
CA LEU A 175 -10.03 0.79 8.33
C LEU A 175 -9.02 1.94 8.64
N TYR A 176 -8.73 2.18 9.91
CA TYR A 176 -7.84 3.22 10.46
C TYR A 176 -6.35 2.83 10.51
N VAL A 177 -6.03 1.55 10.28
CA VAL A 177 -4.71 0.96 10.64
C VAL A 177 -4.06 0.29 9.44
N TRP A 178 -4.02 0.96 8.29
CA TRP A 178 -3.14 0.60 7.18
C TRP A 178 -2.41 1.88 6.76
N GLY A 179 -1.08 1.85 6.71
CA GLY A 179 -0.27 2.80 5.94
C GLY A 179 0.55 3.77 6.79
N MET A 180 1.68 3.30 7.30
CA MET A 180 2.79 4.11 7.80
C MET A 180 3.56 4.81 6.67
N HIS A 181 2.87 5.64 5.90
CA HIS A 181 3.48 6.32 4.78
C HIS A 181 4.11 7.66 5.18
N ALA A 182 3.62 8.34 6.23
CA ALA A 182 4.19 9.63 6.64
C ALA A 182 3.95 9.98 8.12
N LEU A 183 5.03 9.96 8.91
CA LEU A 183 5.07 10.38 10.31
C LEU A 183 6.16 11.43 10.56
N VAL A 184 5.88 12.42 11.39
CA VAL A 184 6.94 13.26 11.98
C VAL A 184 7.21 12.80 13.41
N ILE A 185 8.47 12.49 13.70
CA ILE A 185 8.90 12.01 15.02
C ILE A 185 10.02 12.95 15.51
N PRO A 186 9.73 13.82 16.51
CA PRO A 186 10.71 14.72 17.10
C PRO A 186 11.96 13.99 17.58
N ALA A 187 13.11 14.65 17.54
CA ALA A 187 14.40 14.03 17.82
C ALA A 187 14.43 13.38 19.21
N ALA A 188 13.86 14.04 20.22
CA ALA A 188 13.77 13.55 21.59
C ALA A 188 12.97 12.24 21.75
N SER A 189 12.06 11.95 20.81
CA SER A 189 11.10 10.85 20.90
C SER A 189 11.52 9.63 20.06
N ARG A 190 12.50 9.76 19.17
CA ARG A 190 12.92 8.69 18.25
C ARG A 190 13.35 7.41 18.94
N ALA A 191 14.15 7.51 19.99
CA ALA A 191 14.58 6.34 20.76
C ALA A 191 13.40 5.62 21.42
N LYS A 192 12.43 6.39 21.91
CA LYS A 192 11.21 5.88 22.54
C LYS A 192 10.31 5.18 21.52
N VAL A 193 10.10 5.78 20.34
CA VAL A 193 9.31 5.18 19.25
C VAL A 193 10.00 3.95 18.66
N ALA A 194 11.31 4.01 18.40
CA ALA A 194 12.09 2.88 17.94
C ALA A 194 12.02 1.70 18.92
N LYS A 195 12.07 1.97 20.24
CA LYS A 195 11.89 0.95 21.27
C LYS A 195 10.55 0.21 21.12
N VAL A 196 9.45 0.92 20.87
CA VAL A 196 8.13 0.30 20.65
C VAL A 196 8.17 -0.66 19.46
N PHE A 197 8.80 -0.29 18.35
CA PHE A 197 8.89 -1.14 17.15
C PHE A 197 9.76 -2.37 17.36
N LEU A 198 10.86 -2.23 18.11
CA LEU A 198 11.75 -3.35 18.43
C LEU A 198 11.12 -4.34 19.42
N ASP A 199 10.24 -3.87 20.30
CA ASP A 199 9.64 -4.68 21.37
C ASP A 199 8.37 -5.41 20.97
N ASN A 200 7.65 -4.89 19.97
CA ASN A 200 6.29 -5.33 19.67
C ASN A 200 6.24 -6.22 18.43
N LEU A 201 5.57 -7.36 18.50
CA LEU A 201 5.40 -8.28 17.36
C LEU A 201 4.39 -7.79 16.30
N LEU A 202 3.56 -6.80 16.65
CA LEU A 202 2.54 -6.27 15.74
C LEU A 202 3.17 -5.42 14.62
N PRO A 203 2.49 -5.28 13.47
CA PRO A 203 2.82 -4.25 12.48
C PRO A 203 2.93 -2.86 13.11
N ILE A 204 3.69 -1.96 12.48
CA ILE A 204 4.08 -0.67 13.06
C ILE A 204 2.87 0.17 13.50
N ASP A 205 1.84 0.26 12.67
CA ASP A 205 0.61 0.98 13.00
C ASP A 205 -0.06 0.44 14.28
N ASN A 206 -0.22 -0.90 14.36
CA ASN A 206 -0.80 -1.56 15.52
C ASN A 206 0.08 -1.47 16.76
N ALA A 207 1.41 -1.47 16.59
CA ALA A 207 2.35 -1.27 17.69
C ALA A 207 2.24 0.15 18.27
N MET A 208 2.07 1.17 17.41
CA MET A 208 1.81 2.54 17.85
C MET A 208 0.44 2.68 18.51
N GLU A 209 -0.61 2.08 17.97
CA GLU A 209 -1.95 2.07 18.58
C GLU A 209 -1.90 1.46 19.98
N MET A 210 -1.24 0.30 20.12
CA MET A 210 -1.04 -0.33 21.41
C MET A 210 -0.30 0.60 22.37
N ALA A 211 0.83 1.17 21.96
CA ALA A 211 1.63 2.06 22.80
C ALA A 211 0.86 3.33 23.18
N ALA A 212 0.07 3.90 22.25
CA ALA A 212 -0.78 5.05 22.52
C ALA A 212 -1.87 4.74 23.55
N SER A 213 -2.55 3.60 23.39
CA SER A 213 -3.61 3.17 24.32
C SER A 213 -3.11 2.93 25.76
N ARG A 214 -1.84 2.56 25.91
CA ARG A 214 -1.17 2.40 27.21
C ARG A 214 -0.62 3.71 27.79
N GLY A 215 -0.73 4.82 27.05
CA GLY A 215 -0.09 6.09 27.39
C GLY A 215 1.44 6.04 27.29
N GLU A 216 2.01 5.02 26.64
CA GLU A 216 3.45 4.93 26.37
C GLU A 216 3.83 5.97 25.30
N LEU A 217 3.02 6.15 24.25
CA LEU A 217 3.22 7.18 23.22
C LEU A 217 2.08 8.21 23.21
N LYS A 218 2.42 9.48 23.07
CA LYS A 218 1.49 10.58 22.82
C LYS A 218 1.47 10.87 21.33
N VAL A 219 0.49 10.29 20.64
CA VAL A 219 0.33 10.46 19.20
C VAL A 219 -0.72 11.53 18.93
N ARG A 220 -0.41 12.44 18.02
CA ARG A 220 -1.38 13.39 17.44
C ARG A 220 -1.56 13.08 15.96
N VAL A 221 -2.79 13.13 15.49
CA VAL A 221 -3.16 12.77 14.12
C VAL A 221 -3.71 14.00 13.43
N ALA A 222 -3.26 14.23 12.20
CA ALA A 222 -3.80 15.32 11.39
C ALA A 222 -5.30 15.12 11.15
N ASP A 223 -6.07 16.18 11.30
CA ASP A 223 -7.50 16.17 10.99
C ASP A 223 -7.77 16.13 9.47
N TYR A 224 -6.73 16.42 8.67
CA TYR A 224 -6.70 16.33 7.22
C TYR A 224 -5.59 15.39 6.75
N ASN A 225 -5.83 14.66 5.64
CA ASN A 225 -4.78 13.86 5.02
C ASN A 225 -3.80 14.76 4.27
N HIS A 226 -2.67 15.08 4.90
CA HIS A 226 -1.59 15.82 4.25
C HIS A 226 -0.73 14.95 3.35
N PHE A 227 -0.82 13.63 3.50
CA PHE A 227 -0.18 12.62 2.68
C PHE A 227 -1.19 11.56 2.25
N TYR A 228 -0.91 10.92 1.12
CA TYR A 228 -1.62 9.75 0.60
C TYR A 228 -0.60 8.69 0.17
N GLN A 229 -1.08 7.48 -0.12
CA GLN A 229 -0.26 6.35 -0.54
C GLN A 229 -0.47 6.10 -2.03
N GLN A 230 0.58 6.27 -2.84
CA GLN A 230 0.53 5.89 -4.25
C GLN A 230 0.54 4.37 -4.38
N HIS A 231 -0.13 3.86 -5.41
CA HIS A 231 -0.07 2.44 -5.70
C HIS A 231 1.36 2.10 -6.14
N CYS A 232 2.08 1.28 -5.36
CA CYS A 232 3.33 0.68 -5.84
C CYS A 232 3.04 -0.07 -7.14
N LEU A 233 3.80 0.24 -8.20
CA LEU A 233 3.74 -0.46 -9.50
C LEU A 233 4.12 -1.95 -9.41
N HIS A 234 4.59 -2.39 -8.24
CA HIS A 234 4.81 -3.78 -7.88
C HIS A 234 3.84 -4.19 -6.75
N PRO A 235 2.67 -4.77 -7.07
CA PRO A 235 1.78 -5.34 -6.04
C PRO A 235 2.48 -6.45 -5.23
N ASP A 236 3.49 -7.08 -5.83
CA ASP A 236 4.31 -8.14 -5.25
C ASP A 236 5.46 -7.59 -4.37
N GLY A 237 5.57 -6.25 -4.28
CA GLY A 237 6.65 -5.49 -3.64
C GLY A 237 6.59 -5.39 -2.12
N ARG A 238 5.53 -5.85 -1.43
CA ARG A 238 5.52 -5.96 0.05
C ARG A 238 6.45 -7.04 0.59
N THR A 239 7.54 -7.36 -0.10
CA THR A 239 8.49 -8.36 0.36
C THR A 239 9.93 -8.00 -0.01
N VAL A 240 10.64 -7.42 0.94
CA VAL A 240 11.78 -8.03 1.66
C VAL A 240 12.12 -9.51 1.29
N SER A 241 11.15 -10.36 0.88
CA SER A 241 11.35 -11.72 0.35
C SER A 241 12.07 -11.83 -1.01
N CYS A 242 12.12 -10.77 -1.83
CA CYS A 242 12.83 -10.82 -3.12
C CYS A 242 14.35 -11.04 -2.94
N ALA A 243 14.94 -10.47 -1.88
CA ALA A 243 16.33 -10.71 -1.51
C ALA A 243 16.53 -12.14 -0.95
N TRP A 244 15.56 -12.63 -0.17
CA TRP A 244 15.58 -14.00 0.40
C TRP A 244 15.49 -15.11 -0.67
N ARG A 245 14.78 -14.89 -1.79
CA ARG A 245 14.74 -15.86 -2.90
C ARG A 245 16.09 -16.03 -3.59
N LYS A 246 16.96 -15.00 -3.56
CA LYS A 246 18.28 -15.05 -4.21
C LYS A 246 19.32 -15.85 -3.42
N GLU A 247 19.09 -16.14 -2.14
CA GLU A 247 20.05 -16.87 -1.29
C GLU A 247 19.76 -18.37 -1.16
N ARG A 248 18.74 -18.91 -1.85
CA ARG A 248 18.59 -20.36 -1.95
C ARG A 248 19.64 -20.91 -2.95
N PRO A 249 20.49 -21.87 -2.57
CA PRO A 249 21.35 -22.55 -3.54
C PRO A 249 20.44 -23.28 -4.53
N GLU A 250 20.53 -22.91 -5.81
CA GLU A 250 19.82 -23.57 -6.91
C GLU A 250 20.15 -25.07 -6.90
N ALA A 251 19.14 -25.91 -6.63
CA ALA A 251 19.21 -27.31 -6.98
C ALA A 251 19.09 -27.41 -8.52
N ALA A 252 20.02 -28.13 -9.13
CA ALA A 252 20.22 -28.24 -10.57
C ALA A 252 18.95 -28.59 -11.37
N PRO A 253 18.81 -28.09 -12.62
CA PRO A 253 17.63 -28.30 -13.43
C PRO A 253 17.60 -29.73 -13.98
N VAL A 254 16.45 -30.40 -13.84
CA VAL A 254 16.13 -31.62 -14.59
C VAL A 254 15.44 -31.21 -15.90
N ALA A 255 15.97 -31.71 -17.01
CA ALA A 255 15.61 -31.35 -18.38
C ALA A 255 14.15 -31.74 -18.78
N PRO A 256 13.55 -31.05 -19.77
CA PRO A 256 12.15 -31.23 -20.15
C PRO A 256 11.95 -32.34 -21.20
N GLN A 257 10.80 -33.03 -21.14
CA GLN A 257 10.31 -33.87 -22.23
C GLN A 257 9.18 -33.16 -22.99
N LYS A 258 9.40 -32.99 -24.30
CA LYS A 258 8.45 -32.50 -25.30
C LYS A 258 7.29 -33.48 -25.53
N ALA A 259 6.12 -32.94 -25.81
CA ALA A 259 5.18 -33.52 -26.77
C ALA A 259 4.48 -32.42 -27.57
N ALA A 260 4.24 -32.70 -28.85
CA ALA A 260 3.87 -31.76 -29.89
C ALA A 260 2.41 -31.93 -30.36
N GLY A 261 1.85 -30.84 -30.88
CA GLY A 261 0.96 -30.85 -32.05
C GLY A 261 -0.55 -30.69 -31.79
N ALA A 262 -1.16 -29.63 -32.33
CA ALA A 262 -1.87 -29.65 -33.61
C ALA A 262 -2.73 -28.37 -33.80
N ALA A 263 -2.63 -27.78 -34.99
CA ALA A 263 -3.41 -26.62 -35.43
C ALA A 263 -4.74 -27.07 -36.08
N VAL A 264 -5.81 -26.28 -35.88
CA VAL A 264 -7.05 -26.31 -36.69
C VAL A 264 -7.61 -24.88 -36.81
N THR A 265 -7.67 -24.39 -38.05
CA THR A 265 -8.50 -23.28 -38.58
C THR A 265 -9.95 -23.77 -38.72
N GLU A 266 -11.05 -23.01 -38.65
CA GLU A 266 -11.42 -21.79 -39.38
C GLU A 266 -12.80 -21.27 -38.88
N GLU A 267 -13.02 -19.95 -39.08
CA GLU A 267 -14.25 -19.13 -39.13
C GLU A 267 -15.66 -19.66 -38.76
N CYS A 268 -16.38 -18.85 -37.97
CA CYS A 268 -17.67 -18.28 -38.41
C CYS A 268 -18.06 -17.04 -37.60
N ALA A 269 -18.25 -15.93 -38.31
CA ALA A 269 -18.77 -14.66 -37.83
C ALA A 269 -20.26 -14.72 -37.49
N ARG A 270 -20.65 -14.07 -36.41
CA ARG A 270 -22.00 -13.53 -36.17
C ARG A 270 -21.85 -12.22 -35.42
N GLU A 271 -22.10 -11.12 -36.13
CA GLU A 271 -22.40 -9.82 -35.54
C GLU A 271 -23.75 -9.88 -34.82
N GLU A 272 -23.83 -9.37 -33.59
CA GLU A 272 -24.50 -8.10 -33.32
C GLU A 272 -24.54 -7.79 -31.82
N SER A 273 -24.42 -6.49 -31.53
CA SER A 273 -24.93 -5.81 -30.33
C SER A 273 -24.22 -6.06 -28.99
N GLY A 274 -23.30 -5.16 -28.66
CA GLY A 274 -22.93 -4.88 -27.27
C GLY A 274 -21.60 -4.13 -27.19
N LYS A 275 -21.67 -2.85 -26.79
CA LYS A 275 -20.56 -1.91 -26.51
C LYS A 275 -19.15 -2.43 -26.79
N ALA A 276 -18.50 -1.84 -27.79
CA ALA A 276 -17.12 -2.14 -28.16
C ALA A 276 -16.19 -2.13 -26.93
N LEU A 277 -15.47 -3.24 -26.73
CA LEU A 277 -14.50 -3.38 -25.66
C LEU A 277 -13.24 -2.53 -25.98
N PRO A 278 -12.54 -2.02 -24.97
CA PRO A 278 -11.36 -1.21 -25.18
C PRO A 278 -10.20 -2.02 -25.80
N ALA A 279 -9.43 -1.37 -26.68
CA ALA A 279 -8.22 -1.95 -27.26
C ALA A 279 -7.19 -2.32 -26.17
N LEU A 280 -6.53 -3.46 -26.35
CA LEU A 280 -5.56 -4.00 -25.41
C LEU A 280 -4.12 -3.82 -25.93
N PRO A 281 -3.12 -3.67 -25.04
CA PRO A 281 -1.72 -3.56 -25.45
C PRO A 281 -1.21 -4.85 -26.11
N VAL A 282 -0.26 -4.71 -27.04
CA VAL A 282 0.45 -5.83 -27.68
C VAL A 282 1.57 -6.32 -26.76
N TRP A 283 1.64 -7.64 -26.59
CA TRP A 283 2.52 -8.33 -25.65
C TRP A 283 4.00 -8.30 -26.09
N SER A 284 4.91 -7.91 -25.20
CA SER A 284 6.37 -7.91 -25.45
C SER A 284 7.24 -8.30 -24.25
N GLY A 285 6.67 -8.97 -23.23
CA GLY A 285 7.37 -9.34 -22.00
C GLY A 285 6.85 -10.61 -21.33
N VAL A 286 7.22 -10.81 -20.06
CA VAL A 286 6.85 -11.94 -19.18
C VAL A 286 5.34 -12.21 -19.24
N ARG A 287 4.96 -13.46 -19.53
CA ARG A 287 3.54 -13.87 -19.61
C ARG A 287 2.98 -14.10 -18.20
N ARG A 288 2.33 -13.07 -17.65
CA ARG A 288 1.70 -13.10 -16.31
C ARG A 288 0.25 -13.57 -16.36
N GLY A 289 -0.10 -14.55 -15.56
CA GLY A 289 -1.46 -14.99 -15.29
C GLY A 289 -2.03 -14.30 -14.06
N VAL A 290 -3.28 -13.84 -14.12
CA VAL A 290 -4.00 -13.30 -12.97
C VAL A 290 -5.28 -14.11 -12.77
N CYS A 291 -5.56 -14.53 -11.55
CA CYS A 291 -6.79 -15.27 -11.25
C CYS A 291 -7.55 -14.72 -10.05
N THR A 292 -8.85 -15.01 -10.00
CA THR A 292 -9.74 -14.68 -8.90
C THR A 292 -10.81 -15.76 -8.72
N LEU A 293 -11.44 -15.79 -7.55
CA LEU A 293 -12.66 -16.54 -7.30
C LEU A 293 -13.88 -15.62 -7.45
N ALA A 294 -14.92 -16.08 -8.14
CA ALA A 294 -16.22 -15.41 -8.18
C ALA A 294 -16.99 -15.68 -6.87
N ARG A 295 -17.41 -14.61 -6.20
CA ARG A 295 -18.19 -14.62 -4.96
C ARG A 295 -19.68 -14.37 -5.22
N GLN A 296 -20.50 -14.58 -4.21
CA GLN A 296 -21.96 -14.53 -4.34
C GLN A 296 -22.49 -13.11 -4.53
N GLU A 297 -21.79 -12.14 -3.99
CA GLU A 297 -22.04 -10.72 -4.11
C GLU A 297 -21.52 -10.10 -5.42
N ASP A 298 -20.83 -10.88 -6.25
CA ASP A 298 -20.22 -10.37 -7.48
C ASP A 298 -21.24 -10.18 -8.60
N SER A 299 -21.27 -8.98 -9.19
CA SER A 299 -22.01 -8.75 -10.44
C SER A 299 -21.21 -9.18 -11.67
N PRO A 300 -21.86 -9.70 -12.73
CA PRO A 300 -21.18 -10.04 -13.99
C PRO A 300 -20.46 -8.84 -14.62
N GLU A 301 -21.03 -7.64 -14.52
CA GLU A 301 -20.42 -6.40 -14.99
C GLU A 301 -19.18 -6.04 -14.18
N GLY A 302 -19.22 -6.20 -12.86
CA GLY A 302 -18.06 -5.96 -12.00
C GLY A 302 -16.92 -6.96 -12.27
N LEU A 303 -17.24 -8.22 -12.59
CA LEU A 303 -16.25 -9.20 -13.06
C LEU A 303 -15.69 -8.83 -14.43
N ARG A 304 -16.50 -8.36 -15.37
CA ARG A 304 -16.02 -7.87 -16.67
C ARG A 304 -15.08 -6.68 -16.52
N ASP A 305 -15.45 -5.69 -15.72
CA ASP A 305 -14.66 -4.47 -15.54
C ASP A 305 -13.32 -4.80 -14.85
N TRP A 306 -13.33 -5.74 -13.90
CA TRP A 306 -12.11 -6.28 -13.30
C TRP A 306 -11.24 -7.02 -14.32
N ILE A 307 -11.80 -7.94 -15.12
CA ILE A 307 -11.07 -8.64 -16.21
C ILE A 307 -10.41 -7.62 -17.14
N THR A 308 -11.18 -6.60 -17.54
CA THR A 308 -10.71 -5.53 -18.42
C THR A 308 -9.55 -4.76 -17.80
N GLY A 309 -9.64 -4.43 -16.50
CA GLY A 309 -8.58 -3.76 -15.76
C GLY A 309 -7.28 -4.56 -15.74
N GLN A 310 -7.38 -5.87 -15.48
CA GLN A 310 -6.19 -6.75 -15.46
C GLN A 310 -5.55 -6.90 -16.84
N LEU A 311 -6.35 -7.08 -17.89
CA LEU A 311 -5.84 -7.16 -19.26
C LEU A 311 -5.16 -5.85 -19.70
N LYS A 312 -5.69 -4.69 -19.27
CA LYS A 312 -5.06 -3.38 -19.51
C LYS A 312 -3.77 -3.18 -18.71
N ALA A 313 -3.71 -3.71 -17.49
CA ALA A 313 -2.53 -3.69 -16.64
C ALA A 313 -1.41 -4.63 -17.11
N GLY A 314 -1.64 -5.39 -18.18
CA GLY A 314 -0.64 -6.30 -18.72
C GLY A 314 -0.69 -7.71 -18.12
N ALA A 315 -1.88 -8.23 -17.78
CA ALA A 315 -2.12 -9.67 -17.57
C ALA A 315 -2.31 -10.45 -18.89
N ALA A 316 -1.45 -11.45 -19.15
CA ALA A 316 -1.42 -12.26 -20.36
C ALA A 316 -2.65 -13.16 -20.44
N VAL A 317 -3.00 -13.73 -19.30
CA VAL A 317 -4.17 -14.55 -19.10
C VAL A 317 -4.87 -14.09 -17.82
N VAL A 318 -6.20 -13.99 -17.86
CA VAL A 318 -7.05 -13.68 -16.70
C VAL A 318 -8.02 -14.83 -16.47
N ALA A 319 -7.93 -15.50 -15.31
CA ALA A 319 -8.80 -16.62 -14.95
C ALA A 319 -9.82 -16.25 -13.86
N VAL A 320 -11.09 -16.56 -14.09
CA VAL A 320 -12.15 -16.46 -13.08
C VAL A 320 -12.62 -17.86 -12.74
N PHE A 321 -12.41 -18.25 -11.48
CA PHE A 321 -12.87 -19.52 -10.92
C PHE A 321 -14.28 -19.36 -10.36
N VAL A 322 -15.23 -20.10 -10.91
CA VAL A 322 -16.65 -20.08 -10.52
C VAL A 322 -16.96 -21.34 -9.71
N PRO A 323 -17.53 -21.23 -8.49
CA PRO A 323 -17.82 -22.39 -7.64
C PRO A 323 -18.87 -23.33 -8.28
N GLU A 324 -18.60 -24.64 -8.29
CA GLU A 324 -19.52 -25.70 -8.73
C GLU A 324 -20.56 -25.97 -7.63
N GLY A 325 -21.86 -25.90 -7.97
CA GLY A 325 -22.94 -26.42 -7.12
C GLY A 325 -23.93 -25.40 -6.57
N GLY A 326 -23.99 -24.20 -7.12
CA GLY A 326 -25.02 -23.21 -6.82
C GLY A 326 -24.75 -22.37 -5.57
N MET A 327 -24.78 -21.05 -5.76
CA MET A 327 -25.01 -20.07 -4.69
C MET A 327 -26.47 -20.19 -4.23
N THR A 328 -26.78 -21.20 -3.42
CA THR A 328 -28.14 -21.39 -2.91
C THR A 328 -28.46 -20.32 -1.87
N ARG A 329 -29.42 -19.46 -2.22
CA ARG A 329 -29.98 -18.40 -1.40
C ARG A 329 -30.69 -19.04 -0.20
N GLY A 330 -30.32 -18.63 1.01
CA GLY A 330 -31.29 -18.58 2.11
C GLY A 330 -32.48 -17.75 1.63
N ALA A 331 -33.68 -18.28 1.81
CA ALA A 331 -34.92 -17.72 1.29
C ALA A 331 -35.10 -16.25 1.71
N GLU A 332 -34.97 -15.33 0.76
CA GLU A 332 -35.76 -14.09 0.68
C GLU A 332 -35.49 -13.38 -0.67
N ALA A 333 -36.58 -13.01 -1.33
CA ALA A 333 -36.68 -12.68 -2.74
C ALA A 333 -36.05 -11.33 -3.12
N GLY A 334 -35.51 -11.28 -4.34
CA GLY A 334 -35.06 -10.07 -5.04
C GLY A 334 -33.96 -10.40 -6.04
N SER A 335 -34.35 -10.74 -7.27
CA SER A 335 -33.50 -10.92 -8.47
C SER A 335 -32.11 -11.52 -8.25
N GLY A 336 -32.03 -12.80 -7.87
CA GLY A 336 -30.75 -13.52 -7.86
C GLY A 336 -30.49 -14.10 -9.25
N GLN A 337 -29.51 -13.55 -9.97
CA GLN A 337 -29.00 -14.18 -11.20
C GLN A 337 -28.52 -15.59 -10.86
N THR A 338 -28.86 -16.55 -11.71
CA THR A 338 -28.46 -17.94 -11.52
C THR A 338 -26.98 -18.14 -11.90
N GLU A 339 -26.29 -19.10 -11.28
CA GLU A 339 -24.91 -19.48 -11.61
C GLU A 339 -24.72 -19.68 -13.13
N GLY A 340 -25.72 -20.24 -13.79
CA GLY A 340 -25.74 -20.46 -15.24
C GLY A 340 -25.73 -19.16 -16.05
N GLU A 341 -26.42 -18.12 -15.60
CA GLU A 341 -26.47 -16.81 -16.28
C GLU A 341 -25.15 -16.05 -16.11
N MET A 342 -24.58 -16.01 -14.90
CA MET A 342 -23.27 -15.42 -14.66
C MET A 342 -22.19 -16.12 -15.50
N ARG A 343 -22.23 -17.45 -15.55
CA ARG A 343 -21.27 -18.24 -16.32
C ARG A 343 -21.41 -17.99 -17.83
N ALA A 344 -22.64 -17.95 -18.35
CA ALA A 344 -22.89 -17.66 -19.76
C ALA A 344 -22.39 -16.26 -20.15
N TYR A 345 -22.62 -15.25 -19.30
CA TYR A 345 -22.13 -13.90 -19.52
C TYR A 345 -20.60 -13.84 -19.56
N LEU A 346 -19.93 -14.48 -18.59
CA LEU A 346 -18.47 -14.47 -18.55
C LEU A 346 -17.84 -15.25 -19.71
N TYR A 347 -18.50 -16.30 -20.22
CA TYR A 347 -18.06 -16.97 -21.44
C TYR A 347 -18.18 -16.09 -22.68
N ASP A 348 -19.22 -15.24 -22.77
CA ASP A 348 -19.33 -14.24 -23.83
C ASP A 348 -18.20 -13.20 -23.72
N VAL A 349 -17.92 -12.70 -22.51
CA VAL A 349 -16.77 -11.81 -22.26
C VAL A 349 -15.45 -12.46 -22.69
N ALA A 350 -15.25 -13.73 -22.35
CA ALA A 350 -14.06 -14.47 -22.74
C ALA A 350 -13.96 -14.66 -24.26
N GLN A 351 -15.08 -14.88 -24.94
CA GLN A 351 -15.11 -14.97 -26.39
C GLN A 351 -14.73 -13.65 -27.07
N ARG A 352 -15.16 -12.51 -26.51
CA ARG A 352 -14.82 -11.18 -27.06
C ARG A 352 -13.36 -10.78 -26.83
N TYR A 353 -12.75 -11.19 -25.72
CA TYR A 353 -11.35 -10.89 -25.40
C TYR A 353 -10.34 -11.92 -25.95
N GLY A 354 -10.83 -13.08 -26.39
CA GLY A 354 -10.01 -14.23 -26.75
C GLY A 354 -10.00 -15.27 -25.62
N ARG A 355 -10.38 -16.51 -25.94
CA ARG A 355 -10.45 -17.62 -24.97
C ARG A 355 -9.06 -18.05 -24.46
N GLU A 356 -8.03 -17.67 -25.18
CA GLU A 356 -6.63 -17.81 -24.81
C GLU A 356 -6.21 -16.79 -23.74
N ARG A 357 -6.90 -15.64 -23.64
CA ARG A 357 -6.59 -14.56 -22.69
C ARG A 357 -7.52 -14.49 -21.49
N VAL A 358 -8.74 -15.02 -21.59
CA VAL A 358 -9.71 -15.02 -20.50
C VAL A 358 -10.26 -16.41 -20.27
N TRP A 359 -10.08 -16.94 -19.07
CA TRP A 359 -10.46 -18.30 -18.72
C TRP A 359 -11.55 -18.30 -17.66
N ILE A 360 -12.69 -18.91 -17.99
CA ILE A 360 -13.74 -19.19 -17.00
C ILE A 360 -13.64 -20.66 -16.63
N ARG A 361 -13.33 -20.93 -15.36
CA ARG A 361 -13.07 -22.29 -14.85
C ARG A 361 -13.99 -22.62 -13.69
N LEU A 362 -14.47 -23.85 -13.70
CA LEU A 362 -15.24 -24.36 -12.58
C LEU A 362 -14.30 -24.77 -11.43
N TRP A 363 -14.77 -24.53 -10.22
CA TRP A 363 -14.05 -24.75 -8.98
C TRP A 363 -14.93 -25.47 -7.97
N ARG A 364 -14.50 -26.61 -7.43
CA ARG A 364 -15.24 -27.23 -6.31
C ARG A 364 -14.80 -26.60 -5.00
N PRO A 365 -15.70 -26.06 -4.18
CA PRO A 365 -15.33 -25.52 -2.88
C PRO A 365 -14.72 -26.62 -2.01
N LEU A 366 -13.42 -26.50 -1.76
CA LEU A 366 -12.68 -27.26 -0.75
C LEU A 366 -12.71 -26.45 0.57
N PRO A 367 -12.55 -27.08 1.75
CA PRO A 367 -12.52 -26.39 3.05
C PRO A 367 -11.22 -25.60 3.28
N LEU A 368 -10.64 -25.07 2.22
CA LEU A 368 -9.43 -24.25 2.23
C LEU A 368 -9.83 -22.78 2.25
N ARG A 369 -9.08 -21.96 3.00
CA ARG A 369 -9.35 -20.53 3.15
C ARG A 369 -8.06 -19.74 2.97
N GLY A 370 -8.19 -18.49 2.53
CA GLY A 370 -7.07 -17.55 2.45
C GLY A 370 -5.93 -18.05 1.56
N ARG A 371 -4.70 -18.08 2.10
CA ARG A 371 -3.48 -18.35 1.33
C ARG A 371 -3.44 -19.72 0.65
N ASP A 372 -4.00 -20.75 1.28
CA ASP A 372 -3.98 -22.10 0.72
C ASP A 372 -4.89 -22.22 -0.52
N LEU A 373 -5.97 -21.44 -0.56
CA LEU A 373 -6.85 -21.34 -1.71
C LEU A 373 -6.18 -20.56 -2.86
N ALA A 374 -5.57 -19.42 -2.54
CA ALA A 374 -4.83 -18.61 -3.51
C ALA A 374 -3.71 -19.40 -4.20
N ALA A 375 -2.83 -20.04 -3.40
CA ALA A 375 -1.72 -20.83 -3.91
C ALA A 375 -2.18 -22.01 -4.79
N MET A 376 -3.32 -22.65 -4.46
CA MET A 376 -3.84 -23.72 -5.29
C MET A 376 -4.37 -23.21 -6.63
N LEU A 377 -5.08 -22.09 -6.64
CA LEU A 377 -5.65 -21.53 -7.86
C LEU A 377 -4.55 -21.00 -8.79
N GLU A 378 -3.50 -20.40 -8.23
CA GLU A 378 -2.28 -20.02 -8.96
C GLU A 378 -1.57 -21.23 -9.57
N ASP A 379 -1.34 -22.28 -8.77
CA ASP A 379 -0.71 -23.52 -9.23
C ASP A 379 -1.53 -24.21 -10.32
N ARG A 380 -2.86 -24.22 -10.18
CA ARG A 380 -3.77 -24.73 -11.21
C ARG A 380 -3.64 -23.92 -12.51
N MET A 381 -3.65 -22.60 -12.42
CA MET A 381 -3.50 -21.73 -13.59
C MET A 381 -2.16 -21.95 -14.29
N LYS A 382 -1.08 -22.10 -13.52
CA LYS A 382 0.27 -22.37 -14.03
C LYS A 382 0.40 -23.73 -14.69
N ARG A 383 -0.31 -24.75 -14.20
CA ARG A 383 -0.39 -26.07 -14.84
C ARG A 383 -1.20 -26.07 -16.13
N GLU A 384 -2.19 -25.17 -16.26
CA GLU A 384 -3.05 -25.09 -17.45
C GLU A 384 -2.41 -24.29 -18.61
N ASP A 385 -1.46 -23.39 -18.35
CA ASP A 385 -0.59 -22.76 -19.36
C ASP A 385 0.86 -22.73 -18.87
N GLU A 386 1.63 -23.72 -19.32
CA GLU A 386 3.06 -23.88 -18.99
C GLU A 386 3.92 -22.70 -19.47
N GLY A 387 3.38 -21.85 -20.35
CA GLY A 387 4.03 -20.63 -20.80
C GLY A 387 3.78 -19.42 -19.89
N LEU A 388 3.06 -19.57 -18.79
CA LEU A 388 2.92 -18.55 -17.74
C LEU A 388 4.12 -18.61 -16.79
N GLU A 389 4.93 -17.56 -16.80
CA GLU A 389 6.10 -17.45 -15.94
C GLU A 389 5.68 -17.12 -14.49
N GLU A 390 4.57 -16.39 -14.35
CA GLU A 390 4.00 -15.94 -13.08
C GLU A 390 2.48 -16.10 -13.08
N CYS A 391 1.90 -16.54 -11.96
CA CYS A 391 0.46 -16.60 -11.72
C CYS A 391 0.16 -15.94 -10.38
N VAL A 392 -0.85 -15.06 -10.34
CA VAL A 392 -1.21 -14.32 -9.13
C VAL A 392 -2.71 -14.43 -8.87
N PHE A 393 -3.10 -14.83 -7.66
CA PHE A 393 -4.47 -14.76 -7.19
C PHE A 393 -4.74 -13.41 -6.54
N LEU A 394 -5.75 -12.69 -7.04
CA LEU A 394 -6.21 -11.44 -6.47
C LEU A 394 -7.56 -11.66 -5.81
N GLU A 395 -7.58 -11.48 -4.50
CA GLU A 395 -8.83 -11.50 -3.74
C GLU A 395 -9.56 -10.17 -3.95
N ARG A 396 -10.81 -10.22 -4.41
CA ARG A 396 -11.63 -9.03 -4.68
C ARG A 396 -12.28 -8.58 -3.37
N GLY A 397 -11.93 -7.38 -2.92
CA GLY A 397 -12.46 -6.74 -1.71
C GLY A 397 -13.81 -6.09 -1.93
#